data_AF-A0A5J4U5J9-F1
#
_entry.id   AF-A0A5J4U5J9-F1
#
_cell.length_a   1.000
_cell.length_b   1.000
_cell.length_c   1.000
_cell.angle_alpha   90.00
_cell.angle_beta   90.00
_cell.angle_gamma   90.00
#
_symmetry.space_group_name_H-M   'P 1'
#
loop_
_entity.id
_entity.type
_entity.pdbx_description
1 polymer ?
#
loop_
_entity_poly.entity_id
_entity_poly.type
_entity_poly.pdbx_seq_one_letter_code
_entity_poly.pdbx_strand_id
1 'polypeptide(L)'
;MLIIQAATGDNCPIFLRRQLLSVKWFNNTEDNSCPVLNMWVFMILGIICVIVPICIYSALLNPQGSFAYAQITARREPYRETADYLAKDARIYDNNTLVASSMGAAWIEYYFNKRNYQIPANVVSLHKLNYFVANGQEIEATQLTKTQLLSFKYLYLFEVKQIIPKDFMDLLDNKYTMVKEIAGLSSPIIATEQPSKPTGQMLNKKYTTYDILSICALAFMLLFMLAFASRQSLWRDELYWTVGIITGEAFNNQGMFRILLEQLYNLPLYYVIVKPLYYILPYGEIFLRMPSILFAFFGVIILANTAKKIGGKELGLYTLCIALTSSILITQGGWEFRPYSLMFFCAALTLLMFINRLQQETNKNIICHGLALLLLVYSHCSFSVGLSYCGYIRIRTAVILKTKQCKKEDCQQITKLCPPPPPPP
;
A
#
# COMPACT_ATOMS: atom_id res chain seq x y z
N MET A 1 11.83 -4.55 21.93
CA MET A 1 10.94 -4.48 23.11
C MET A 1 9.89 -5.56 22.97
N LEU A 2 10.01 -6.60 23.79
CA LEU A 2 9.15 -7.77 23.76
C LEU A 2 8.88 -8.18 25.21
N ILE A 3 7.60 -8.24 25.57
CA ILE A 3 7.09 -9.01 26.69
C ILE A 3 5.86 -9.74 26.14
N ILE A 4 5.86 -11.07 26.25
CA ILE A 4 4.71 -11.95 26.06
C ILE A 4 4.54 -12.73 27.37
N GLN A 5 3.30 -12.91 27.81
CA GLN A 5 2.88 -14.16 28.44
C GLN A 5 1.42 -14.45 28.09
N ALA A 6 1.14 -15.72 27.80
CA ALA A 6 -0.16 -16.25 27.40
C ALA A 6 -0.80 -17.06 28.53
N ALA A 7 -2.14 -17.18 28.52
CA ALA A 7 -2.92 -18.43 28.58
C ALA A 7 -4.42 -18.10 28.78
N THR A 8 -5.27 -18.45 27.79
CA THR A 8 -6.31 -19.52 27.81
C THR A 8 -7.64 -19.18 28.51
N GLY A 9 -8.75 -19.47 27.82
CA GLY A 9 -10.08 -19.56 28.40
C GLY A 9 -11.17 -19.76 27.36
N ASP A 10 -11.55 -21.02 27.15
CA ASP A 10 -12.71 -21.47 26.38
C ASP A 10 -14.03 -20.94 26.96
N ASN A 11 -15.01 -20.61 26.10
CA ASN A 11 -16.36 -21.24 26.10
C ASN A 11 -17.41 -20.52 25.22
N CYS A 12 -17.93 -21.32 24.28
CA CYS A 12 -19.30 -21.45 23.76
C CYS A 12 -19.99 -20.41 22.84
N PRO A 13 -20.82 -20.90 21.88
CA PRO A 13 -21.42 -20.13 20.78
C PRO A 13 -22.88 -19.75 21.08
N ILE A 14 -23.45 -18.75 20.38
CA ILE A 14 -24.91 -18.62 20.16
C ILE A 14 -25.23 -17.63 19.02
N PHE A 15 -26.06 -18.12 18.08
CA PHE A 15 -27.01 -17.45 17.18
C PHE A 15 -26.57 -16.38 16.17
N LEU A 16 -26.68 -16.73 14.88
CA LEU A 16 -26.94 -15.78 13.79
C LEU A 16 -28.10 -16.31 12.93
N ARG A 17 -29.27 -15.68 13.05
CA ARG A 17 -30.44 -15.92 12.21
C ARG A 17 -30.87 -14.60 11.55
N ARG A 18 -30.86 -14.60 10.21
CA ARG A 18 -31.59 -13.76 9.24
C ARG A 18 -32.00 -12.33 9.66
N GLN A 19 -31.47 -11.35 8.94
CA GLN A 19 -32.31 -10.38 8.22
C GLN A 19 -31.71 -10.05 6.85
N LEU A 20 -32.38 -10.54 5.80
CA LEU A 20 -32.28 -10.06 4.43
C LEU A 20 -33.66 -9.45 4.13
N LEU A 21 -33.77 -8.13 4.22
CA LEU A 21 -34.94 -7.40 3.75
C LEU A 21 -34.50 -6.23 2.86
N SER A 22 -34.94 -6.35 1.60
CA SER A 22 -35.25 -5.30 0.62
C SER A 22 -34.23 -4.19 0.33
N VAL A 23 -33.40 -4.42 -0.68
CA VAL A 23 -32.96 -3.35 -1.60
C VAL A 23 -33.96 -3.32 -2.76
N LYS A 24 -35.09 -2.62 -2.56
CA LYS A 24 -36.07 -2.35 -3.64
C LYS A 24 -36.64 -0.92 -3.61
N TRP A 25 -35.95 0.00 -2.92
CA TRP A 25 -36.52 1.31 -2.55
C TRP A 25 -35.99 2.51 -3.33
N PHE A 26 -35.25 2.34 -4.44
CA PHE A 26 -34.57 3.49 -5.07
C PHE A 26 -35.00 3.90 -6.49
N ASN A 27 -36.07 3.34 -7.05
CA ASN A 27 -36.40 3.60 -8.46
C ASN A 27 -37.74 4.32 -8.73
N ASN A 28 -38.41 4.93 -7.75
CA ASN A 28 -39.72 5.53 -8.01
C ASN A 28 -40.00 6.84 -7.24
N THR A 29 -39.11 7.82 -7.31
CA THR A 29 -39.41 9.19 -6.87
C THR A 29 -38.90 10.21 -7.90
N GLU A 30 -39.76 10.51 -8.88
CA GLU A 30 -39.67 11.69 -9.75
C GLU A 30 -40.39 12.91 -9.15
N ASP A 31 -40.53 13.00 -7.82
CA ASP A 31 -41.06 14.21 -7.15
C ASP A 31 -39.91 15.07 -6.60
N ASN A 32 -39.58 16.12 -7.36
CA ASN A 32 -38.45 17.05 -7.16
C ASN A 32 -38.66 18.10 -6.04
N SER A 33 -39.36 17.78 -4.95
CA SER A 33 -39.74 18.80 -3.94
C SER A 33 -39.60 18.38 -2.48
N CYS A 34 -38.70 17.44 -2.14
CA CYS A 34 -38.42 17.11 -0.74
C CYS A 34 -37.26 17.96 -0.15
N PRO A 35 -37.49 18.82 0.86
CA PRO A 35 -36.45 19.62 1.53
C PRO A 35 -35.45 18.78 2.33
N VAL A 36 -35.69 17.48 2.49
CA VAL A 36 -34.83 16.54 3.22
C VAL A 36 -33.47 16.38 2.53
N LEU A 37 -33.40 16.46 1.19
CA LEU A 37 -32.14 16.31 0.46
C LEU A 37 -31.16 17.46 0.75
N ASN A 38 -31.68 18.68 0.92
CA ASN A 38 -30.86 19.85 1.27
C ASN A 38 -30.26 19.72 2.68
N MET A 39 -31.00 19.15 3.63
CA MET A 39 -30.52 19.00 5.01
C MET A 39 -29.28 18.10 5.09
N TRP A 40 -29.25 17.00 4.35
CA TRP A 40 -28.09 16.10 4.30
C TRP A 40 -26.88 16.74 3.62
N VAL A 41 -27.10 17.51 2.55
CA VAL A 41 -26.03 18.27 1.88
C VAL A 41 -25.42 19.31 2.83
N PHE A 42 -26.24 20.02 3.62
CA PHE A 42 -25.75 20.96 4.63
C PHE A 42 -25.01 20.25 5.77
N MET A 43 -25.48 19.07 6.21
CA MET A 43 -24.80 18.31 7.26
C MET A 43 -23.43 17.80 6.80
N ILE A 44 -23.33 17.32 5.55
CA ILE A 44 -22.08 16.84 4.96
C ILE A 44 -21.13 18.00 4.66
N LEU A 45 -21.63 19.13 4.14
CA LEU A 45 -20.83 20.34 4.00
C LEU A 45 -20.36 20.84 5.36
N GLY A 46 -21.18 20.77 6.40
CA GLY A 46 -20.78 21.07 7.77
C GLY A 46 -19.66 20.17 8.26
N ILE A 47 -19.79 18.85 8.06
CA ILE A 47 -18.75 17.88 8.42
C ILE A 47 -17.46 18.12 7.63
N ILE A 48 -17.53 18.36 6.32
CA ILE A 48 -16.34 18.62 5.49
C ILE A 48 -15.70 19.97 5.88
N CYS A 49 -16.49 21.03 6.03
CA CYS A 49 -16.02 22.37 6.40
C CYS A 49 -15.53 22.46 7.85
N VAL A 50 -15.84 21.49 8.72
CA VAL A 50 -15.33 21.45 10.10
C VAL A 50 -14.20 20.45 10.23
N ILE A 51 -14.39 19.20 9.78
CA ILE A 51 -13.38 18.15 9.91
C ILE A 51 -12.17 18.42 9.03
N VAL A 52 -12.34 18.86 7.77
CA VAL A 52 -11.17 19.10 6.89
C VAL A 52 -10.32 20.24 7.43
N PRO A 53 -10.86 21.41 7.83
CA PRO A 53 -10.07 22.43 8.49
C PRO A 53 -9.51 22.01 9.84
N ILE A 54 -10.21 21.21 10.66
CA ILE A 54 -9.65 20.69 11.91
C ILE A 54 -8.49 19.73 11.62
N CYS A 55 -8.59 18.86 10.63
CA CYS A 55 -7.52 17.95 10.23
C CYS A 55 -6.33 18.73 9.65
N ILE A 56 -6.58 19.74 8.81
CA ILE A 56 -5.55 20.63 8.26
C ILE A 56 -4.90 21.44 9.37
N TYR A 57 -5.68 22.08 10.24
CA TYR A 57 -5.24 22.85 11.41
C TYR A 57 -4.40 21.97 12.35
N SER A 58 -4.86 20.76 12.65
CA SER A 58 -4.14 19.80 13.49
C SER A 58 -2.84 19.33 12.83
N ALA A 59 -2.83 19.15 11.51
CA ALA A 59 -1.65 18.77 10.75
C ALA A 59 -0.63 19.91 10.61
N LEU A 60 -1.09 21.16 10.53
CA LEU A 60 -0.25 22.35 10.33
C LEU A 60 0.29 22.92 11.65
N LEU A 61 -0.50 22.93 12.72
CA LEU A 61 -0.12 23.59 13.98
C LEU A 61 0.53 22.67 15.01
N ASN A 62 0.52 21.36 14.78
CA ASN A 62 1.24 20.43 15.63
C ASN A 62 2.27 19.60 14.85
N PRO A 63 3.29 20.25 14.23
CA PRO A 63 4.31 19.56 13.45
C PRO A 63 5.16 18.59 14.28
N GLN A 64 5.10 18.66 15.62
CA GLN A 64 5.90 17.82 16.53
C GLN A 64 5.10 16.79 17.35
N GLY A 65 3.75 16.83 17.39
CA GLY A 65 3.03 16.17 18.50
C GLY A 65 1.61 15.67 18.25
N SER A 66 1.24 15.21 17.06
CA SER A 66 0.01 14.42 16.93
C SER A 66 0.23 13.01 17.45
N PHE A 67 -0.56 12.57 18.44
CA PHE A 67 -0.58 11.18 18.93
C PHE A 67 -0.73 10.16 17.79
N ALA A 68 -1.49 10.49 16.73
CA ALA A 68 -1.59 9.66 15.54
C ALA A 68 -0.28 9.62 14.74
N TYR A 69 0.40 10.75 14.59
CA TYR A 69 1.73 10.81 13.98
C TYR A 69 2.76 10.03 14.80
N ALA A 70 2.78 10.22 16.12
CA ALA A 70 3.64 9.48 17.04
C ALA A 70 3.36 7.97 16.99
N GLN A 71 2.10 7.52 16.90
CA GLN A 71 1.81 6.09 16.73
C GLN A 71 2.21 5.54 15.35
N ILE A 72 2.10 6.34 14.30
CA ILE A 72 2.51 5.99 12.94
C ILE A 72 4.05 5.96 12.79
N THR A 73 4.78 6.82 13.52
CA THR A 73 6.25 6.92 13.47
C THR A 73 6.95 6.07 14.53
N ALA A 74 6.39 5.88 15.72
CA ALA A 74 7.03 5.17 16.84
C ALA A 74 7.27 3.67 16.59
N ARG A 75 6.74 3.12 15.49
CA ARG A 75 7.02 1.73 15.08
C ARG A 75 8.07 1.60 13.98
N ARG A 76 8.52 2.69 13.36
CA ARG A 76 9.49 2.63 12.27
C ARG A 76 10.89 2.98 12.76
N GLU A 77 11.86 2.33 12.16
CA GLU A 77 13.22 2.32 12.66
C GLU A 77 14.05 3.45 12.05
N PRO A 78 15.02 4.01 12.79
CA PRO A 78 15.73 5.23 12.41
C PRO A 78 16.82 4.96 11.36
N TYR A 79 16.51 4.24 10.27
CA TYR A 79 17.49 3.83 9.26
C TYR A 79 18.17 5.02 8.58
N ARG A 80 17.39 6.07 8.33
CA ARG A 80 17.88 7.29 7.69
C ARG A 80 18.83 8.02 8.61
N GLU A 81 18.42 8.23 9.86
CA GLU A 81 19.18 8.94 10.88
C GLU A 81 20.45 8.19 11.25
N THR A 82 20.37 6.86 11.26
CA THR A 82 21.53 5.97 11.41
C THR A 82 22.51 6.12 10.25
N ALA A 83 22.02 6.12 9.01
CA ALA A 83 22.87 6.33 7.84
C ALA A 83 23.50 7.73 7.84
N ASP A 84 22.73 8.77 8.19
CA ASP A 84 23.22 10.15 8.31
C ASP A 84 24.28 10.30 9.40
N TYR A 85 24.11 9.59 10.51
CA TYR A 85 25.10 9.56 11.58
C TYR A 85 26.39 8.90 11.09
N LEU A 86 26.29 7.73 10.47
CA LEU A 86 27.47 6.99 10.01
C LEU A 86 28.19 7.69 8.86
N ALA A 87 27.46 8.26 7.92
CA ALA A 87 28.06 8.95 6.78
C ALA A 87 28.99 10.10 7.22
N LYS A 88 28.73 10.70 8.39
CA LYS A 88 29.54 11.75 9.01
C LYS A 88 30.72 11.21 9.84
N ASP A 89 30.69 9.94 10.22
CA ASP A 89 31.73 9.32 11.04
C ASP A 89 32.83 8.75 10.14
N ALA A 90 33.94 9.47 9.99
CA ALA A 90 35.04 9.07 9.10
C ALA A 90 35.59 7.64 9.37
N ARG A 91 35.36 7.10 10.58
CA ARG A 91 35.84 5.76 10.97
C ARG A 91 35.19 4.63 10.18
N ILE A 92 33.97 4.78 9.68
CA ILE A 92 33.32 3.71 8.90
C ILE A 92 34.01 3.43 7.56
N TYR A 93 34.88 4.33 7.11
CA TYR A 93 35.68 4.19 5.89
C TYR A 93 37.09 3.64 6.16
N ASP A 94 37.46 3.40 7.42
CA ASP A 94 38.73 2.77 7.78
C ASP A 94 38.65 1.25 7.54
N ASN A 95 39.70 0.68 6.96
CA ASN A 95 39.85 -0.76 6.74
C ASN A 95 39.82 -1.55 8.05
N ASN A 96 40.10 -0.91 9.19
CA ASN A 96 40.02 -1.51 10.52
C ASN A 96 38.62 -1.42 11.17
N THR A 97 37.61 -0.96 10.42
CA THR A 97 36.24 -0.84 10.92
C THR A 97 35.32 -1.81 10.21
N LEU A 98 34.48 -2.52 10.97
CA LEU A 98 33.42 -3.38 10.47
C LEU A 98 32.03 -2.80 10.79
N VAL A 99 31.18 -2.70 9.77
CA VAL A 99 29.77 -2.32 9.89
C VAL A 99 28.91 -3.57 9.75
N ALA A 100 28.41 -4.10 10.86
CA ALA A 100 27.50 -5.24 10.86
C ALA A 100 26.03 -4.77 10.86
N SER A 101 25.24 -5.20 9.88
CA SER A 101 23.85 -4.78 9.74
C SER A 101 22.91 -5.94 9.41
N SER A 102 21.77 -6.02 10.10
CA SER A 102 20.71 -6.99 9.79
C SER A 102 19.88 -6.62 8.54
N MET A 103 20.14 -5.45 7.95
CA MET A 103 19.44 -4.91 6.79
C MET A 103 20.15 -5.23 5.47
N GLY A 104 21.43 -5.63 5.54
CA GLY A 104 22.21 -6.10 4.40
C GLY A 104 22.49 -5.04 3.33
N ALA A 105 22.77 -5.52 2.11
CA ALA A 105 23.19 -4.70 0.97
C ALA A 105 22.15 -3.63 0.56
N ALA A 106 20.85 -3.91 0.73
CA ALA A 106 19.79 -2.99 0.33
C ALA A 106 19.83 -1.65 1.09
N TRP A 107 20.23 -1.67 2.37
CA TRP A 107 20.38 -0.44 3.16
C TRP A 107 21.59 0.38 2.70
N ILE A 108 22.73 -0.26 2.42
CA ILE A 108 23.91 0.40 1.84
C ILE A 108 23.59 0.98 0.48
N GLU A 109 22.96 0.20 -0.38
CA GLU A 109 22.60 0.61 -1.73
C GLU A 109 21.72 1.86 -1.71
N TYR A 110 20.68 1.87 -0.86
CA TYR A 110 19.78 3.00 -0.82
C TYR A 110 20.32 4.22 -0.05
N TYR A 111 20.94 4.04 1.11
CA TYR A 111 21.35 5.17 1.96
C TYR A 111 22.78 5.63 1.73
N PHE A 112 23.63 4.87 1.03
CA PHE A 112 24.97 5.31 0.67
C PHE A 112 25.10 5.47 -0.84
N ASN A 113 24.94 4.40 -1.61
CA ASN A 113 25.21 4.42 -3.05
C ASN A 113 24.28 5.39 -3.79
N LYS A 114 22.97 5.31 -3.57
CA LYS A 114 21.98 6.20 -4.20
C LYS A 114 22.18 7.68 -3.85
N ARG A 115 22.87 8.00 -2.74
CA ARG A 115 23.23 9.37 -2.32
C ARG A 115 24.62 9.81 -2.78
N ASN A 116 25.36 8.93 -3.48
CA ASN A 116 26.76 9.11 -3.82
C ASN A 116 27.66 9.30 -2.59
N TYR A 117 27.33 8.64 -1.48
CA TYR A 117 28.25 8.53 -0.35
C TYR A 117 29.26 7.42 -0.59
N GLN A 118 30.45 7.58 -0.01
CA GLN A 118 31.42 6.50 0.03
C GLN A 118 30.79 5.33 0.79
N ILE A 119 30.96 4.11 0.28
CA ILE A 119 30.47 2.90 0.96
C ILE A 119 31.43 2.60 2.12
N PRO A 120 30.95 2.16 3.30
CA PRO A 120 31.83 1.73 4.39
C PRO A 120 32.82 0.65 3.91
N ALA A 121 34.05 0.67 4.41
CA ALA A 121 35.12 -0.19 3.90
C ALA A 121 34.81 -1.69 4.06
N ASN A 122 34.20 -2.05 5.19
CA ASN A 122 33.78 -3.40 5.50
C ASN A 122 32.34 -3.41 6.02
N VAL A 123 31.43 -4.07 5.30
CA VAL A 123 30.02 -4.23 5.72
C VAL A 123 29.67 -5.71 5.76
N VAL A 124 29.03 -6.20 6.82
CA VAL A 124 28.53 -7.58 6.91
C VAL A 124 27.02 -7.63 7.14
N SER A 125 26.32 -8.50 6.40
CA SER A 125 24.89 -8.74 6.59
C SER A 125 24.63 -9.87 7.60
N LEU A 126 23.88 -9.57 8.67
CA LEU A 126 23.57 -10.54 9.73
C LEU A 126 22.41 -11.50 9.37
N HIS A 127 21.53 -11.15 8.42
CA HIS A 127 20.30 -11.94 8.18
C HIS A 127 20.57 -13.30 7.51
N LYS A 128 21.72 -13.47 6.88
CA LYS A 128 22.12 -14.74 6.26
C LYS A 128 23.57 -15.13 6.51
N LEU A 129 24.40 -14.33 7.19
CA LEU A 129 25.87 -14.52 7.20
C LEU A 129 26.40 -14.83 5.78
N ASN A 130 25.81 -14.28 4.72
CA ASN A 130 26.15 -14.69 3.34
C ASN A 130 26.74 -13.57 2.51
N TYR A 131 26.83 -12.34 3.02
CA TYR A 131 27.40 -11.23 2.27
C TYR A 131 28.20 -10.31 3.19
N PHE A 132 29.48 -10.18 2.86
CA PHE A 132 30.48 -9.29 3.40
C PHE A 132 30.99 -8.44 2.24
N VAL A 133 30.75 -7.14 2.27
CA VAL A 133 31.34 -6.21 1.31
C VAL A 133 32.66 -5.73 1.90
N ALA A 134 33.79 -6.25 1.42
CA ALA A 134 35.12 -5.69 1.69
C ALA A 134 35.63 -5.01 0.44
N ASN A 135 36.04 -3.74 0.56
CA ASN A 135 36.55 -2.96 -0.57
C ASN A 135 35.61 -2.98 -1.80
N GLY A 136 34.30 -3.06 -1.57
CA GLY A 136 33.29 -3.11 -2.63
C GLY A 136 33.07 -4.49 -3.28
N GLN A 137 33.67 -5.57 -2.78
CA GLN A 137 33.43 -6.94 -3.27
C GLN A 137 32.57 -7.74 -2.28
N GLU A 138 31.52 -8.39 -2.78
CA GLU A 138 30.69 -9.31 -2.01
C GLU A 138 31.43 -10.64 -1.76
N ILE A 139 31.56 -11.03 -0.50
CA ILE A 139 32.17 -12.27 -0.02
C ILE A 139 31.16 -13.01 0.85
N GLU A 140 31.08 -14.33 0.78
CA GLU A 140 30.19 -15.08 1.68
C GLU A 140 30.60 -14.93 3.15
N ALA A 141 29.69 -14.44 4.01
CA ALA A 141 30.00 -14.17 5.41
C ALA A 141 30.16 -15.43 6.30
N THR A 142 29.85 -16.62 5.79
CA THR A 142 30.18 -17.91 6.41
C THR A 142 31.69 -18.11 6.52
N GLN A 143 32.47 -17.28 5.81
CA GLN A 143 33.92 -17.28 5.83
C GLN A 143 34.52 -16.34 6.88
N LEU A 144 33.72 -15.51 7.57
CA LEU A 144 34.26 -14.59 8.57
C LEU A 144 34.62 -15.35 9.85
N THR A 145 35.88 -15.76 9.93
CA THR A 145 36.43 -16.43 11.11
C THR A 145 36.42 -15.48 12.31
N LYS A 146 36.33 -16.05 13.51
CA LYS A 146 36.48 -15.32 14.77
C LYS A 146 37.75 -14.45 14.79
N THR A 147 38.85 -14.94 14.21
CA THR A 147 40.11 -14.20 14.09
C THR A 147 39.97 -12.97 13.20
N GLN A 148 39.28 -13.08 12.06
CA GLN A 148 39.01 -11.93 11.19
C GLN A 148 38.12 -10.90 11.87
N LEU A 149 37.07 -11.33 12.59
CA LEU A 149 36.24 -10.41 13.35
C LEU A 149 37.08 -9.61 14.36
N LEU A 150 37.95 -10.30 15.11
CA LEU A 150 38.84 -9.70 16.11
C LEU A 150 39.96 -8.84 15.51
N SER A 151 40.19 -8.90 14.20
CA SER A 151 41.16 -8.02 13.54
C SER A 151 40.66 -6.59 13.36
N PHE A 152 39.33 -6.38 13.40
CA PHE A 152 38.74 -5.04 13.31
C PHE A 152 38.85 -4.32 14.65
N LYS A 153 39.40 -3.11 14.60
CA LYS A 153 39.55 -2.19 15.74
C LYS A 153 38.21 -1.60 16.18
N TYR A 154 37.33 -1.31 15.23
CA TYR A 154 36.01 -0.75 15.48
C TYR A 154 34.92 -1.65 14.90
N LEU A 155 33.83 -1.82 15.65
CA LEU A 155 32.64 -2.53 15.22
C LEU A 155 31.42 -1.64 15.40
N TYR A 156 30.69 -1.40 14.33
CA TYR A 156 29.39 -0.76 14.36
C TYR A 156 28.33 -1.82 14.14
N LEU A 157 27.51 -2.05 15.15
CA LEU A 157 26.44 -3.04 15.10
C LEU A 157 25.08 -2.35 14.94
N PHE A 158 24.44 -2.57 13.79
CA PHE A 158 23.10 -2.10 13.47
C PHE A 158 22.12 -3.25 13.58
N GLU A 159 21.44 -3.30 14.71
CA GLU A 159 20.46 -4.33 14.99
C GLU A 159 19.04 -3.80 14.91
N VAL A 160 18.19 -4.67 14.38
CA VAL A 160 16.75 -4.48 14.23
C VAL A 160 16.06 -5.68 14.87
N LYS A 161 15.88 -5.63 16.19
CA LYS A 161 15.02 -6.53 16.98
C LYS A 161 15.19 -8.03 16.69
N GLN A 162 16.32 -8.47 16.18
CA GLN A 162 16.54 -9.86 15.82
C GLN A 162 17.34 -10.49 16.93
N ILE A 163 17.01 -11.73 17.29
CA ILE A 163 17.81 -12.47 18.25
C ILE A 163 19.17 -12.71 17.60
N ILE A 164 20.13 -11.83 17.90
CA ILE A 164 21.53 -12.07 17.60
C ILE A 164 21.88 -13.41 18.26
N PRO A 165 22.53 -14.35 17.54
CA PRO A 165 22.94 -15.60 18.14
C PRO A 165 23.69 -15.31 19.44
N LYS A 166 23.27 -15.96 20.53
CA LYS A 166 23.81 -15.69 21.86
C LYS A 166 25.34 -15.77 21.87
N ASP A 167 25.91 -16.75 21.18
CA ASP A 167 27.35 -16.94 21.05
C ASP A 167 28.07 -15.73 20.43
N PHE A 168 27.41 -14.96 19.54
CA PHE A 168 27.96 -13.74 18.98
C PHE A 168 27.89 -12.58 19.99
N MET A 169 26.80 -12.45 20.74
CA MET A 169 26.72 -11.45 21.83
C MET A 169 27.75 -11.73 22.92
N ASP A 170 27.87 -13.00 23.34
CA ASP A 170 28.87 -13.43 24.32
C ASP A 170 30.29 -13.15 23.80
N LEU A 171 30.55 -13.29 22.50
CA LEU A 171 31.83 -12.91 21.90
C LEU A 171 32.07 -11.39 21.97
N LEU A 172 31.05 -10.58 21.67
CA LEU A 172 31.15 -9.14 21.71
C LEU A 172 31.42 -8.62 23.12
N ASP A 173 30.64 -9.07 24.10
CA ASP A 173 30.76 -8.64 25.50
C ASP A 173 32.13 -9.00 26.10
N ASN A 174 32.72 -10.12 25.67
CA ASN A 174 34.04 -10.55 26.14
C ASN A 174 35.22 -9.82 25.47
N LYS A 175 35.02 -9.22 24.30
CA LYS A 175 36.14 -8.75 23.45
C LYS A 175 36.06 -7.29 23.04
N TYR A 176 34.89 -6.67 23.13
CA TYR A 176 34.66 -5.29 22.78
C TYR A 176 34.04 -4.55 23.95
N THR A 177 34.46 -3.30 24.15
CA THR A 177 33.82 -2.41 25.11
C THR A 177 32.87 -1.50 24.35
N MET A 178 31.59 -1.50 24.73
CA MET A 178 30.61 -0.58 24.15
C MET A 178 31.01 0.85 24.50
N VAL A 179 31.36 1.64 23.47
CA VAL A 179 31.84 3.01 23.66
C VAL A 179 30.68 4.01 23.75
N LYS A 180 29.62 3.77 22.99
CA LYS A 180 28.48 4.68 22.89
C LYS A 180 27.25 3.96 22.41
N GLU A 181 26.17 4.03 23.19
CA GLU A 181 24.83 3.71 22.72
C GLU A 181 24.21 4.98 22.11
N ILE A 182 23.63 4.85 20.92
CA ILE A 182 22.94 5.97 20.25
C ILE A 182 21.47 5.61 20.17
N ALA A 183 20.70 6.08 21.14
CA ALA A 183 19.25 5.96 21.15
C ALA A 183 18.61 7.31 20.77
N GLY A 184 17.84 7.34 19.68
CA GLY A 184 16.90 8.42 19.34
C GLY A 184 17.54 9.76 18.99
N LEU A 185 17.69 10.06 17.71
CA LEU A 185 17.94 11.40 17.21
C LEU A 185 16.99 11.71 16.06
N SER A 186 16.12 12.70 16.23
CA SER A 186 15.40 13.34 15.14
C SER A 186 15.59 14.86 15.23
N SER A 187 15.87 15.50 14.09
CA SER A 187 16.00 16.95 13.98
C SER A 187 15.19 17.45 12.77
N PRO A 188 14.52 18.60 12.85
CA PRO A 188 13.71 19.12 11.75
C PRO A 188 14.55 19.92 10.73
N ILE A 189 14.27 19.72 9.44
CA ILE A 189 14.78 20.53 8.32
C ILE A 189 13.67 21.51 7.91
N ILE A 190 14.00 22.79 7.77
CA ILE A 190 13.12 23.86 7.27
C ILE A 190 13.57 24.23 5.84
N ALA A 191 12.62 24.36 4.91
CA ALA A 191 12.82 24.91 3.57
C ALA A 191 11.73 25.93 3.25
N THR A 192 12.07 27.01 2.53
CA THR A 192 11.14 28.01 1.99
C THR A 192 11.44 28.31 0.51
N GLU A 193 10.36 28.47 -0.26
CA GLU A 193 10.31 28.59 -1.73
C GLU A 193 10.17 30.05 -2.24
N GLN A 194 10.35 30.23 -3.56
CA GLN A 194 10.05 31.43 -4.37
C GLN A 194 9.00 31.12 -5.48
N PRO A 195 8.35 32.15 -6.07
CA PRO A 195 7.05 32.09 -6.81
C PRO A 195 7.25 32.01 -8.35
N SER A 196 6.30 32.05 -9.30
CA SER A 196 4.87 32.42 -9.42
C SER A 196 4.26 31.76 -10.71
N LYS A 197 2.94 31.88 -10.90
CA LYS A 197 2.10 31.22 -11.94
C LYS A 197 1.96 32.03 -13.24
N PRO A 198 1.61 31.37 -14.36
CA PRO A 198 0.76 31.98 -15.39
C PRO A 198 -0.59 31.28 -15.57
N THR A 199 -1.57 32.11 -15.92
CA THR A 199 -3.00 31.84 -16.04
C THR A 199 -3.36 31.48 -17.49
N GLY A 200 -3.99 30.32 -17.70
CA GLY A 200 -4.50 29.88 -19.01
C GLY A 200 -6.03 29.68 -18.97
N GLN A 201 -6.72 30.29 -19.93
CA GLN A 201 -8.18 30.27 -20.12
C GLN A 201 -8.72 28.84 -20.22
N MET A 202 -9.71 28.50 -19.38
CA MET A 202 -10.36 27.18 -19.37
C MET A 202 -11.68 27.16 -20.16
N LEU A 203 -11.82 26.10 -20.95
CA LEU A 203 -13.02 25.66 -21.65
C LEU A 203 -14.23 25.55 -20.72
N ASN A 204 -15.34 26.17 -21.13
CA ASN A 204 -16.55 26.35 -20.34
C ASN A 204 -17.38 25.06 -20.23
N LYS A 205 -16.92 24.10 -19.42
CA LYS A 205 -17.72 22.95 -18.98
C LYS A 205 -18.41 23.33 -17.67
N LYS A 206 -19.75 23.30 -17.62
CA LYS A 206 -20.49 23.48 -16.36
C LYS A 206 -20.22 22.30 -15.43
N TYR A 207 -19.30 22.46 -14.48
CA TYR A 207 -19.05 21.50 -13.41
C TYR A 207 -20.20 21.54 -12.40
N THR A 208 -20.67 20.37 -11.94
CA THR A 208 -21.63 20.32 -10.83
C THR A 208 -20.91 20.42 -9.50
N THR A 209 -21.59 20.89 -8.44
CA THR A 209 -21.02 21.04 -7.09
C THR A 209 -20.32 19.77 -6.61
N TYR A 210 -20.90 18.59 -6.90
CA TYR A 210 -20.29 17.29 -6.58
C TYR A 210 -18.96 17.04 -7.29
N ASP A 211 -18.81 17.48 -8.54
CA ASP A 211 -17.56 17.31 -9.29
C ASP A 211 -16.46 18.19 -8.70
N ILE A 212 -16.79 19.44 -8.31
CA ILE A 212 -15.87 20.35 -7.62
C ILE A 212 -15.43 19.76 -6.28
N LEU A 213 -16.37 19.30 -5.46
CA LEU A 213 -16.06 18.68 -4.16
C LEU A 213 -15.18 17.43 -4.33
N SER A 214 -15.46 16.59 -5.34
CA SER A 214 -14.67 15.40 -5.63
C SER A 214 -13.24 15.74 -6.05
N ILE A 215 -13.06 16.78 -6.89
CA ILE A 215 -11.73 17.25 -7.31
C ILE A 215 -10.96 17.80 -6.11
N CYS A 216 -11.59 18.64 -5.28
CA CYS A 216 -10.96 19.19 -4.08
C CYS A 216 -10.53 18.09 -3.10
N ALA A 217 -11.39 17.10 -2.87
CA ALA A 217 -11.09 15.95 -2.02
C ALA A 217 -9.94 15.11 -2.56
N LEU A 218 -9.93 14.80 -3.86
CA LEU A 218 -8.83 14.07 -4.51
C LEU A 218 -7.51 14.86 -4.44
N ALA A 219 -7.54 16.15 -4.72
CA ALA A 219 -6.37 17.03 -4.61
C ALA A 219 -5.83 17.05 -3.18
N PHE A 220 -6.73 17.18 -2.18
CA PHE A 220 -6.37 17.10 -0.78
C PHE A 220 -5.70 15.76 -0.44
N MET A 221 -6.27 14.62 -0.87
CA MET A 221 -5.68 13.29 -0.63
C MET A 221 -4.26 13.19 -1.18
N LEU A 222 -4.07 13.62 -2.44
CA LEU A 222 -2.79 13.51 -3.12
C LEU A 222 -1.74 14.40 -2.46
N LEU A 223 -2.08 15.67 -2.20
CA LEU A 223 -1.20 16.62 -1.53
C LEU A 223 -0.87 16.16 -0.11
N PHE A 224 -1.85 15.64 0.63
CA PHE A 224 -1.63 15.07 1.96
C PHE A 224 -0.69 13.87 1.91
N MET A 225 -0.92 12.91 1.01
CA MET A 225 -0.03 11.76 0.90
C MET A 225 1.41 12.18 0.54
N LEU A 226 1.58 13.11 -0.40
CA LEU A 226 2.89 13.60 -0.82
C LEU A 226 3.61 14.40 0.28
N ALA A 227 2.92 15.30 0.98
CA ALA A 227 3.49 16.16 2.01
C ALA A 227 4.06 15.36 3.21
N PHE A 228 3.48 14.19 3.49
CA PHE A 228 3.89 13.33 4.60
C PHE A 228 4.73 12.11 4.16
N ALA A 229 4.83 11.85 2.86
CA ALA A 229 5.57 10.69 2.33
C ALA A 229 7.06 10.68 2.69
N SER A 230 7.70 11.84 2.86
CA SER A 230 9.13 11.95 3.21
C SER A 230 9.40 11.94 4.71
N ARG A 231 8.36 12.05 5.55
CA ARG A 231 8.52 12.22 7.01
C ARG A 231 8.71 10.92 7.77
N GLN A 232 8.52 9.80 7.10
CA GLN A 232 8.47 8.49 7.74
C GLN A 232 9.54 7.59 7.14
N SER A 233 10.44 7.02 7.96
CA SER A 233 11.47 6.10 7.48
C SER A 233 10.88 4.86 6.82
N LEU A 234 11.65 4.22 5.93
CA LEU A 234 11.27 2.95 5.31
C LEU A 234 11.15 1.85 6.36
N TRP A 235 10.25 0.90 6.14
CA TRP A 235 10.22 -0.32 6.92
C TRP A 235 11.39 -1.24 6.55
N ARG A 236 11.68 -2.16 7.47
CA ARG A 236 12.66 -3.23 7.24
C ARG A 236 12.39 -4.01 5.97
N ASP A 237 11.15 -4.44 5.80
CA ASP A 237 10.72 -5.27 4.70
C ASP A 237 10.68 -4.50 3.38
N GLU A 238 10.44 -3.18 3.40
CA GLU A 238 10.57 -2.32 2.21
C GLU A 238 12.01 -2.25 1.71
N LEU A 239 12.97 -2.04 2.62
CA LEU A 239 14.39 -2.03 2.27
C LEU A 239 14.84 -3.43 1.84
N TYR A 240 14.62 -4.43 2.69
CA TYR A 240 15.13 -5.77 2.44
C TYR A 240 14.48 -6.43 1.22
N TRP A 241 13.15 -6.42 1.12
CA TRP A 241 12.46 -7.09 0.01
C TRP A 241 12.33 -6.20 -1.20
N THR A 242 11.81 -4.97 -1.07
CA THR A 242 11.55 -4.16 -2.28
C THR A 242 12.84 -3.62 -2.87
N VAL A 243 13.66 -2.91 -2.09
CA VAL A 243 14.93 -2.39 -2.61
C VAL A 243 15.89 -3.54 -2.93
N GLY A 244 16.07 -4.50 -2.02
CA GLY A 244 16.97 -5.63 -2.23
C GLY A 244 16.65 -6.48 -3.46
N ILE A 245 15.38 -6.69 -3.80
CA ILE A 245 15.00 -7.36 -5.05
C ILE A 245 15.30 -6.49 -6.27
N ILE A 246 14.98 -5.19 -6.21
CA ILE A 246 15.15 -4.27 -7.34
C ILE A 246 16.63 -4.11 -7.72
N THR A 247 17.50 -4.00 -6.71
CA THR A 247 18.92 -3.68 -6.90
C THR A 247 19.81 -4.91 -6.95
N GLY A 248 19.39 -6.04 -6.37
CA GLY A 248 20.19 -7.27 -6.35
C GLY A 248 20.21 -8.05 -7.66
N GLU A 249 21.11 -9.03 -7.74
CA GLU A 249 21.20 -10.01 -8.84
C GLU A 249 19.92 -10.85 -9.02
N ALA A 250 19.04 -10.79 -8.03
CA ALA A 250 17.65 -11.23 -8.03
C ALA A 250 16.91 -10.99 -9.36
N PHE A 251 17.21 -9.90 -10.06
CA PHE A 251 16.53 -9.55 -11.30
C PHE A 251 17.16 -10.16 -12.57
N ASN A 252 18.21 -10.96 -12.45
CA ASN A 252 18.69 -11.75 -13.58
C ASN A 252 17.64 -12.83 -13.94
N ASN A 253 17.57 -13.28 -15.19
CA ASN A 253 16.48 -14.16 -15.66
C ASN A 253 16.29 -15.40 -14.78
N GLN A 254 17.37 -15.96 -14.25
CA GLN A 254 17.31 -17.11 -13.33
C GLN A 254 16.92 -16.72 -11.89
N GLY A 255 17.37 -15.56 -11.42
CA GLY A 255 17.08 -15.06 -10.08
C GLY A 255 15.60 -14.75 -9.89
N MET A 256 14.94 -14.16 -10.89
CA MET A 256 13.55 -13.73 -10.75
C MET A 256 12.60 -14.92 -10.60
N PHE A 257 12.77 -15.96 -11.42
CA PHE A 257 11.99 -17.20 -11.30
C PHE A 257 12.25 -17.91 -9.98
N ARG A 258 13.51 -17.95 -9.53
CA ARG A 258 13.87 -18.56 -8.25
C ARG A 258 13.21 -17.85 -7.07
N ILE A 259 13.24 -16.52 -7.04
CA ILE A 259 12.61 -15.72 -5.98
C ILE A 259 11.09 -15.91 -6.00
N LEU A 260 10.48 -15.99 -7.20
CA LEU A 260 9.05 -16.28 -7.36
C LEU A 260 8.65 -17.66 -6.81
N LEU A 261 9.49 -18.67 -7.00
CA LEU A 261 9.20 -20.05 -6.60
C LEU A 261 9.54 -20.34 -5.14
N GLU A 262 10.62 -19.75 -4.62
CA GLU A 262 11.18 -20.13 -3.32
C GLU A 262 10.68 -19.25 -2.17
N GLN A 263 10.31 -17.98 -2.41
CA GLN A 263 10.28 -17.00 -1.32
C GLN A 263 9.07 -16.05 -1.26
N LEU A 264 8.13 -16.08 -2.21
CA LEU A 264 7.25 -14.92 -2.38
C LEU A 264 5.77 -15.10 -2.02
N TYR A 265 5.35 -14.29 -1.05
CA TYR A 265 3.98 -13.82 -0.85
C TYR A 265 3.55 -12.75 -1.90
N ASN A 266 4.50 -12.13 -2.61
CA ASN A 266 4.25 -11.03 -3.56
C ASN A 266 4.63 -11.44 -4.98
N LEU A 267 3.79 -11.16 -5.97
CA LEU A 267 4.05 -11.52 -7.37
C LEU A 267 4.86 -10.42 -8.10
N PRO A 268 5.48 -10.72 -9.26
CA PRO A 268 6.60 -9.91 -9.77
C PRO A 268 6.18 -8.56 -10.35
N LEU A 269 4.88 -8.38 -10.64
CA LEU A 269 4.38 -7.22 -11.37
C LEU A 269 4.76 -5.89 -10.72
N TYR A 270 4.66 -5.80 -9.40
CA TYR A 270 5.02 -4.57 -8.68
C TYR A 270 6.51 -4.24 -8.84
N TYR A 271 7.39 -5.24 -8.66
CA TYR A 271 8.84 -5.05 -8.76
C TYR A 271 9.28 -4.68 -10.18
N VAL A 272 8.65 -5.27 -11.20
CA VAL A 272 8.90 -4.94 -12.61
C VAL A 272 8.56 -3.48 -12.91
N ILE A 273 7.47 -2.96 -12.35
CA ILE A 273 7.06 -1.56 -12.54
C ILE A 273 8.01 -0.61 -11.80
N VAL A 274 8.36 -0.95 -10.56
CA VAL A 274 9.09 -0.04 -9.67
C VAL A 274 10.58 0.00 -10.01
N LYS A 275 11.17 -1.08 -10.53
CA LYS A 275 12.60 -1.12 -10.90
C LYS A 275 13.06 0.05 -11.79
N PRO A 276 12.47 0.30 -12.97
CA PRO A 276 12.90 1.44 -13.80
C PRO A 276 12.71 2.78 -13.08
N LEU A 277 11.63 2.93 -12.30
CA LEU A 277 11.37 4.14 -11.53
C LEU A 277 12.44 4.37 -10.46
N TYR A 278 12.91 3.31 -9.80
CA TYR A 278 13.99 3.39 -8.82
C TYR A 278 15.27 3.97 -9.43
N TYR A 279 15.65 3.59 -10.65
CA TYR A 279 16.86 4.09 -11.30
C TYR A 279 16.71 5.53 -11.83
N ILE A 280 15.53 5.87 -12.36
CA ILE A 280 15.25 7.20 -12.93
C ILE A 280 15.10 8.26 -11.82
N LEU A 281 14.45 7.91 -10.72
CA LEU A 281 14.13 8.87 -9.66
C LEU A 281 15.36 9.14 -8.78
N PRO A 282 15.51 10.40 -8.30
CA PRO A 282 16.59 10.74 -7.38
C PRO A 282 16.39 10.10 -6.00
N TYR A 283 17.42 10.17 -5.17
CA TYR A 283 17.31 9.75 -3.78
C TYR A 283 16.20 10.53 -3.04
N GLY A 284 15.37 9.80 -2.32
CA GLY A 284 14.34 10.38 -1.46
C GLY A 284 13.19 9.40 -1.24
N GLU A 285 12.76 9.26 0.01
CA GLU A 285 11.71 8.29 0.36
C GLU A 285 10.35 8.64 -0.25
N ILE A 286 10.11 9.92 -0.53
CA ILE A 286 8.96 10.37 -1.30
C ILE A 286 8.94 9.76 -2.71
N PHE A 287 10.10 9.69 -3.37
CA PHE A 287 10.20 9.15 -4.74
C PHE A 287 10.02 7.64 -4.75
N LEU A 288 10.55 6.93 -3.76
CA LEU A 288 10.29 5.50 -3.62
C LEU A 288 8.81 5.22 -3.40
N ARG A 289 8.11 6.02 -2.59
CA ARG A 289 6.68 5.82 -2.31
C ARG A 289 5.75 6.33 -3.39
N MET A 290 6.25 7.17 -4.30
CA MET A 290 5.44 7.77 -5.36
C MET A 290 4.62 6.76 -6.18
N PRO A 291 5.16 5.61 -6.62
CA PRO A 291 4.36 4.59 -7.31
C PRO A 291 3.19 4.10 -6.45
N SER A 292 3.42 3.86 -5.16
CA SER A 292 2.37 3.43 -4.24
C SER A 292 1.29 4.49 -4.03
N ILE A 293 1.70 5.75 -3.84
CA ILE A 293 0.78 6.90 -3.73
C ILE A 293 -0.08 7.02 -4.99
N LEU A 294 0.53 6.91 -6.18
CA LEU A 294 -0.19 6.99 -7.45
C LEU A 294 -1.18 5.83 -7.62
N PHE A 295 -0.78 4.59 -7.32
CA PHE A 295 -1.69 3.45 -7.41
C PHE A 295 -2.86 3.57 -6.42
N ALA A 296 -2.60 3.95 -5.17
CA ALA A 296 -3.65 4.20 -4.20
C ALA A 296 -4.60 5.31 -4.68
N PHE A 297 -4.05 6.44 -5.15
CA PHE A 297 -4.81 7.57 -5.67
C PHE A 297 -5.68 7.21 -6.87
N PHE A 298 -5.11 6.57 -7.90
CA PHE A 298 -5.88 6.13 -9.07
C PHE A 298 -6.87 5.03 -8.73
N GLY A 299 -6.56 4.16 -7.77
CA GLY A 299 -7.48 3.15 -7.26
C GLY A 299 -8.73 3.79 -6.66
N VAL A 300 -8.58 4.87 -5.88
CA VAL A 300 -9.70 5.64 -5.32
C VAL A 300 -10.52 6.30 -6.42
N ILE A 301 -9.89 6.90 -7.43
CA ILE A 301 -10.60 7.50 -8.57
C ILE A 301 -11.46 6.47 -9.29
N ILE A 302 -10.89 5.29 -9.59
CA ILE A 302 -11.60 4.21 -10.26
C ILE A 302 -12.76 3.71 -9.39
N LEU A 303 -12.53 3.52 -8.09
CA LEU A 303 -13.54 3.04 -7.16
C LEU A 303 -14.71 4.02 -7.02
N ALA A 304 -14.42 5.31 -6.83
CA ALA A 304 -15.42 6.37 -6.75
C ALA A 304 -16.22 6.51 -8.05
N ASN A 305 -15.57 6.39 -9.22
CA ASN A 305 -16.26 6.38 -10.52
C ASN A 305 -17.14 5.14 -10.70
N THR A 306 -16.70 3.99 -10.20
CA THR A 306 -17.49 2.75 -10.22
C THR A 306 -18.74 2.90 -9.36
N ALA A 307 -18.59 3.42 -8.13
CA ALA A 307 -19.70 3.76 -7.25
C ALA A 307 -20.66 4.78 -7.89
N LYS A 308 -20.12 5.84 -8.51
CA LYS A 308 -20.90 6.84 -9.26
C LYS A 308 -21.73 6.21 -10.39
N LYS A 309 -21.19 5.19 -11.05
CA LYS A 309 -21.86 4.48 -12.12
C LYS A 309 -23.00 3.57 -11.63
N ILE A 310 -22.92 3.07 -10.40
CA ILE A 310 -23.92 2.19 -9.80
C ILE A 310 -25.06 3.01 -9.16
N GLY A 311 -24.73 4.04 -8.38
CA GLY A 311 -25.68 4.75 -7.53
C GLY A 311 -25.68 6.27 -7.69
N GLY A 312 -25.14 6.80 -8.80
CA GLY A 312 -25.13 8.22 -9.07
C GLY A 312 -24.03 9.01 -8.34
N LYS A 313 -23.99 10.32 -8.55
CA LYS A 313 -22.90 11.21 -8.10
C LYS A 313 -22.66 11.18 -6.58
N GLU A 314 -23.73 11.04 -5.80
CA GLU A 314 -23.67 11.02 -4.34
C GLU A 314 -22.90 9.81 -3.81
N LEU A 315 -23.18 8.61 -4.35
CA LEU A 315 -22.48 7.39 -3.93
C LEU A 315 -20.99 7.44 -4.27
N GLY A 316 -20.64 8.09 -5.39
CA GLY A 316 -19.25 8.37 -5.74
C GLY A 316 -18.55 9.27 -4.73
N LEU A 317 -19.22 10.35 -4.29
CA LEU A 317 -18.69 11.25 -3.26
C LEU A 317 -18.56 10.55 -1.90
N TYR A 318 -19.53 9.74 -1.49
CA TYR A 318 -19.44 8.96 -0.24
C TYR A 318 -18.25 8.00 -0.24
N THR A 319 -18.06 7.30 -1.36
CA THR A 319 -16.91 6.40 -1.55
C THR A 319 -15.59 7.16 -1.41
N LEU A 320 -15.52 8.37 -1.95
CA LEU A 320 -14.35 9.24 -1.82
C LEU A 320 -14.12 9.66 -0.36
N CYS A 321 -15.14 10.11 0.36
CA CYS A 321 -15.02 10.49 1.77
C CYS A 321 -14.55 9.33 2.66
N ILE A 322 -15.04 8.11 2.40
CA ILE A 322 -14.59 6.90 3.11
C ILE A 322 -13.12 6.60 2.78
N ALA A 323 -12.72 6.72 1.52
CA ALA A 323 -11.33 6.50 1.11
C ALA A 323 -10.37 7.53 1.74
N LEU A 324 -10.76 8.80 1.80
CA LEU A 324 -9.99 9.89 2.42
C LEU A 324 -9.76 9.70 3.91
N THR A 325 -10.72 9.09 4.60
CA THR A 325 -10.66 8.87 6.06
C THR A 325 -10.07 7.51 6.42
N SER A 326 -9.77 6.66 5.44
CA SER A 326 -9.19 5.34 5.66
C SER A 326 -7.70 5.43 6.00
N SER A 327 -7.38 5.25 7.28
CA SER A 327 -5.99 5.19 7.75
C SER A 327 -5.20 4.07 7.07
N ILE A 328 -5.81 2.90 6.86
CA ILE A 328 -5.18 1.75 6.19
C ILE A 328 -4.80 2.11 4.76
N LEU A 329 -5.70 2.73 4.01
CA LEU A 329 -5.44 3.09 2.62
C LEU A 329 -4.31 4.12 2.50
N ILE A 330 -4.27 5.10 3.40
CA ILE A 330 -3.21 6.11 3.40
C ILE A 330 -1.88 5.51 3.86
N THR A 331 -1.88 4.80 4.99
CA THR A 331 -0.64 4.30 5.61
C THR A 331 -0.06 3.09 4.88
N GLN A 332 -0.85 2.05 4.63
CA GLN A 332 -0.40 0.81 3.96
C GLN A 332 -0.55 0.88 2.44
N GLY A 333 -1.52 1.63 1.92
CA GLY A 333 -1.64 1.85 0.48
C GLY A 333 -0.67 2.93 0.00
N GLY A 334 -0.77 4.15 0.55
CA GLY A 334 0.03 5.29 0.08
C GLY A 334 1.48 5.29 0.56
N TRP A 335 1.69 5.18 1.87
CA TRP A 335 3.00 5.40 2.51
C TRP A 335 3.85 4.16 2.71
N GLU A 336 3.41 3.02 2.18
CA GLU A 336 4.25 1.81 2.13
C GLU A 336 4.76 1.55 0.73
N PHE A 337 6.07 1.31 0.62
CA PHE A 337 6.77 0.92 -0.60
C PHE A 337 6.62 -0.58 -0.86
N ARG A 338 5.35 -1.00 -0.99
CA ARG A 338 4.87 -2.38 -1.05
C ARG A 338 3.75 -2.53 -2.10
N PRO A 339 3.46 -3.76 -2.55
CA PRO A 339 2.49 -4.01 -3.62
C PRO A 339 1.01 -3.76 -3.24
N TYR A 340 0.68 -3.37 -2.00
CA TYR A 340 -0.70 -3.24 -1.54
C TYR A 340 -1.52 -2.20 -2.32
N SER A 341 -0.89 -1.09 -2.68
CA SER A 341 -1.51 -0.05 -3.51
C SER A 341 -1.81 -0.51 -4.92
N LEU A 342 -0.86 -1.22 -5.55
CA LEU A 342 -1.07 -1.82 -6.87
C LEU A 342 -2.20 -2.85 -6.82
N MET A 343 -2.22 -3.68 -5.77
CA MET A 343 -3.30 -4.64 -5.53
C MET A 343 -4.66 -3.92 -5.40
N PHE A 344 -4.74 -2.86 -4.60
CA PHE A 344 -5.95 -2.04 -4.46
C PHE A 344 -6.38 -1.42 -5.80
N PHE A 345 -5.45 -0.85 -6.56
CA PHE A 345 -5.70 -0.30 -7.89
C PHE A 345 -6.27 -1.37 -8.85
N CYS A 346 -5.61 -2.52 -8.95
CA CYS A 346 -6.06 -3.62 -9.81
C CYS A 346 -7.42 -4.19 -9.35
N ALA A 347 -7.71 -4.20 -8.05
CA ALA A 347 -8.99 -4.63 -7.51
C ALA A 347 -10.11 -3.64 -7.89
N ALA A 348 -9.87 -2.34 -7.74
CA ALA A 348 -10.81 -1.30 -8.17
C ALA A 348 -11.05 -1.36 -9.70
N LEU A 349 -9.98 -1.56 -10.48
CA LEU A 349 -10.07 -1.72 -11.93
C LEU A 349 -10.87 -2.96 -12.33
N THR A 350 -10.63 -4.09 -11.67
CA THR A 350 -11.37 -5.33 -11.88
C THR A 350 -12.86 -5.14 -11.60
N LEU A 351 -13.20 -4.47 -10.48
CA LEU A 351 -14.58 -4.16 -10.14
C LEU A 351 -15.24 -3.27 -11.21
N LEU A 352 -14.56 -2.20 -11.66
CA LEU A 352 -15.09 -1.35 -12.74
C LEU A 352 -15.38 -2.14 -14.02
N MET A 353 -14.42 -2.97 -14.45
CA MET A 353 -14.58 -3.78 -15.66
C MET A 353 -15.68 -4.83 -15.49
N PHE A 354 -15.86 -5.35 -14.28
CA PHE A 354 -16.94 -6.28 -13.96
C PHE A 354 -18.31 -5.61 -14.10
N ILE A 355 -18.47 -4.39 -13.55
CA ILE A 355 -19.70 -3.60 -13.70
C ILE A 355 -19.96 -3.25 -15.16
N ASN A 356 -18.93 -2.85 -15.92
CA ASN A 356 -19.06 -2.57 -17.36
C ASN A 356 -19.57 -3.80 -18.12
N ARG A 357 -19.03 -4.99 -17.80
CA ARG A 357 -19.48 -6.25 -18.39
C ARG A 357 -20.92 -6.59 -18.00
N LEU A 358 -21.31 -6.40 -16.73
CA LEU A 358 -22.68 -6.68 -16.28
C LEU A 358 -23.72 -5.79 -16.98
N GLN A 359 -23.37 -4.54 -17.26
CA GLN A 359 -24.26 -3.63 -17.97
C GLN A 359 -24.35 -3.96 -19.46
N GLN A 360 -23.21 -4.35 -20.07
CA GLN A 360 -23.13 -4.68 -21.49
C GLN A 360 -22.12 -5.81 -21.70
N GLU A 361 -22.63 -7.01 -22.01
CA GLU A 361 -21.79 -8.19 -22.24
C GLU A 361 -21.24 -8.18 -23.68
N THR A 362 -20.21 -7.38 -23.91
CA THR A 362 -19.46 -7.33 -25.18
C THR A 362 -18.13 -8.06 -25.05
N ASN A 363 -17.58 -8.58 -26.16
CA ASN A 363 -16.26 -9.23 -26.19
C ASN A 363 -15.16 -8.31 -25.62
N LYS A 364 -15.24 -7.00 -25.93
CA LYS A 364 -14.34 -5.98 -25.36
C LYS A 364 -14.39 -5.97 -23.83
N ASN A 365 -15.58 -5.90 -23.23
CA ASN A 365 -15.72 -5.86 -21.78
C ASN A 365 -15.29 -7.18 -21.11
N ILE A 366 -15.52 -8.32 -21.77
CA ILE A 366 -15.05 -9.63 -21.30
C ILE A 366 -13.51 -9.68 -21.28
N ILE A 367 -12.87 -9.27 -22.37
CA ILE A 367 -11.40 -9.23 -22.48
C ILE A 367 -10.81 -8.23 -21.47
N CYS A 368 -11.33 -7.01 -21.39
CA CYS A 368 -10.87 -6.01 -20.44
C CYS A 368 -11.00 -6.47 -18.98
N HIS A 369 -12.11 -7.14 -18.63
CA HIS A 369 -12.27 -7.75 -17.32
C HIS A 369 -11.26 -8.88 -17.07
N GLY A 370 -11.06 -9.77 -18.05
CA GLY A 370 -10.06 -10.85 -17.96
C GLY A 370 -8.65 -10.32 -17.74
N LEU A 371 -8.25 -9.27 -18.47
CA LEU A 371 -6.96 -8.61 -18.31
C LEU A 371 -6.82 -7.90 -16.96
N ALA A 372 -7.84 -7.17 -16.50
CA ALA A 372 -7.81 -6.54 -15.18
C ALA A 372 -7.67 -7.59 -14.06
N LEU A 373 -8.38 -8.71 -14.20
CA LEU A 373 -8.30 -9.83 -13.28
C LEU A 373 -6.91 -10.49 -13.30
N LEU A 374 -6.32 -10.67 -14.48
CA LEU A 374 -4.95 -11.17 -14.63
C LEU A 374 -3.97 -10.25 -13.90
N LEU A 375 -4.04 -8.93 -14.11
CA LEU A 375 -3.20 -7.95 -13.43
C LEU A 375 -3.34 -8.02 -11.90
N LEU A 376 -4.58 -8.16 -11.41
CA LEU A 376 -4.84 -8.33 -9.97
C LEU A 376 -4.18 -9.59 -9.42
N VAL A 377 -4.29 -10.71 -10.13
CA VAL A 377 -3.64 -11.97 -9.72
C VAL A 377 -2.14 -11.78 -9.68
N TYR A 378 -1.54 -11.19 -10.71
CA TYR A 378 -0.11 -10.94 -10.79
C TYR A 378 0.41 -9.87 -9.81
N SER A 379 -0.47 -9.16 -9.10
CA SER A 379 -0.06 -8.18 -8.09
C SER A 379 0.28 -8.80 -6.73
N HIS A 380 -0.50 -9.80 -6.26
CA HIS A 380 -0.34 -10.39 -4.93
C HIS A 380 -1.00 -11.77 -4.83
N CYS A 381 -0.31 -12.77 -4.24
CA CYS A 381 -0.76 -14.17 -4.26
C CYS A 381 -2.06 -14.42 -3.46
N SER A 382 -2.25 -13.66 -2.37
CA SER A 382 -3.46 -13.72 -1.52
C SER A 382 -4.77 -13.43 -2.27
N PHE A 383 -4.71 -12.83 -3.46
CA PHE A 383 -5.91 -12.51 -4.24
C PHE A 383 -6.44 -13.66 -5.12
N SER A 384 -5.77 -14.82 -5.11
CA SER A 384 -6.39 -16.09 -5.53
C SER A 384 -7.71 -16.38 -4.79
N VAL A 385 -7.88 -15.84 -3.58
CA VAL A 385 -9.15 -15.86 -2.84
C VAL A 385 -10.19 -14.92 -3.48
N GLY A 386 -9.77 -13.73 -3.92
CA GLY A 386 -10.64 -12.78 -4.65
C GLY A 386 -11.12 -13.33 -5.99
N LEU A 387 -10.24 -14.02 -6.73
CA LEU A 387 -10.59 -14.80 -7.91
C LEU A 387 -11.69 -15.83 -7.62
N SER A 388 -11.52 -16.57 -6.53
CA SER A 388 -12.48 -17.59 -6.09
C SER A 388 -13.84 -16.96 -5.78
N TYR A 389 -13.86 -15.77 -5.18
CA TYR A 389 -15.08 -15.03 -4.91
C TYR A 389 -15.77 -14.49 -6.19
N CYS A 390 -15.02 -13.91 -7.12
CA CYS A 390 -15.57 -13.48 -8.42
C CYS A 390 -16.11 -14.67 -9.23
N GLY A 391 -15.39 -15.80 -9.21
CA GLY A 391 -15.84 -17.07 -9.80
C GLY A 391 -17.14 -17.56 -9.16
N TYR A 392 -17.20 -17.54 -7.83
CA TYR A 392 -18.41 -17.90 -7.07
C TYR A 392 -19.61 -17.02 -7.42
N ILE A 393 -19.45 -15.69 -7.46
CA ILE A 393 -20.51 -14.77 -7.88
C ILE A 393 -20.98 -15.11 -9.29
N ARG A 394 -20.07 -15.38 -10.23
CA ARG A 394 -20.43 -15.72 -11.61
C ARG A 394 -21.24 -17.01 -11.69
N ILE A 395 -20.80 -18.07 -11.01
CA ILE A 395 -21.53 -19.35 -10.95
C ILE A 395 -22.93 -19.11 -10.37
N ARG A 396 -23.03 -18.38 -9.26
CA ARG A 396 -24.30 -18.08 -8.62
C ARG A 396 -25.24 -17.27 -9.53
N THR A 397 -24.74 -16.24 -10.19
CA THR A 397 -25.52 -15.41 -11.13
C THR A 397 -25.97 -16.23 -12.32
N ALA A 398 -25.11 -17.09 -12.90
CA ALA A 398 -25.47 -17.98 -13.99
C ALA A 398 -26.57 -18.98 -13.59
N VAL A 399 -26.49 -19.55 -12.38
CA VAL A 399 -27.53 -20.43 -11.83
C VAL A 399 -28.86 -19.68 -11.65
N ILE A 400 -28.85 -18.45 -11.13
CA ILE A 400 -30.05 -17.63 -10.96
C ILE A 400 -30.68 -17.25 -12.32
N LEU A 401 -29.87 -16.93 -13.33
CA LEU A 401 -30.38 -16.60 -14.67
C LEU A 401 -30.96 -17.83 -15.36
N LYS A 402 -30.26 -18.97 -15.32
CA LYS A 402 -30.74 -20.23 -15.91
C LYS A 402 -32.05 -20.69 -15.25
N THR A 403 -32.16 -20.60 -13.93
CA THR A 403 -33.40 -20.95 -13.22
C THR A 403 -34.57 -20.01 -13.57
N LYS A 404 -34.32 -18.72 -13.80
CA LYS A 404 -35.36 -17.80 -14.28
C LYS A 404 -35.79 -18.11 -15.72
N GLN A 405 -34.86 -18.50 -16.58
CA GLN A 405 -35.16 -18.85 -17.97
C GLN A 405 -35.98 -20.15 -18.06
N CYS A 406 -35.60 -21.20 -17.32
CA CYS A 406 -36.38 -22.43 -17.26
C CYS A 406 -37.81 -22.17 -16.77
N LYS A 407 -38.00 -21.38 -15.69
CA LYS A 407 -39.35 -21.02 -15.22
C LYS A 407 -40.18 -20.30 -16.29
N LYS A 408 -39.55 -19.48 -17.14
CA LYS A 408 -40.24 -18.77 -18.22
C LYS A 408 -40.66 -19.72 -19.34
N GLU A 409 -39.80 -20.67 -19.70
CA GLU A 409 -40.08 -21.71 -20.69
C GLU A 409 -41.18 -22.67 -20.20
N ASP A 410 -41.13 -23.08 -18.93
CA ASP A 410 -42.16 -23.91 -18.29
C ASP A 410 -43.52 -23.20 -18.25
N CYS A 411 -43.55 -21.93 -17.83
CA CYS A 411 -44.77 -21.12 -17.86
C CYS A 411 -45.34 -21.01 -19.28
N GLN A 412 -44.50 -20.80 -20.30
CA GLN A 412 -44.94 -20.73 -21.69
C GLN A 412 -45.48 -22.07 -22.21
N GLN A 413 -44.91 -23.20 -21.79
CA GLN A 413 -45.46 -24.53 -22.11
C GLN A 413 -46.80 -24.77 -21.41
N ILE A 414 -46.93 -24.42 -20.14
CA ILE A 414 -48.19 -24.57 -19.39
C ILE A 414 -49.29 -23.69 -20.02
N THR A 415 -48.99 -22.45 -20.38
CA THR A 415 -49.98 -21.57 -21.05
C THR A 415 -50.42 -22.12 -22.42
N LYS A 416 -49.55 -22.84 -23.14
CA LYS A 416 -49.93 -23.51 -24.40
C LYS A 416 -50.82 -24.75 -24.18
N LEU A 417 -50.76 -25.38 -23.00
CA LEU A 417 -51.56 -26.55 -22.64
C LEU A 417 -52.91 -26.18 -22.02
N CYS A 418 -53.06 -24.98 -21.46
CA CYS A 418 -54.33 -24.50 -20.92
C CYS A 418 -55.28 -24.08 -22.06
N PRO A 419 -56.52 -24.59 -22.10
CA PRO A 419 -57.53 -24.09 -23.03
C PRO A 419 -57.83 -22.61 -22.73
N PRO A 420 -58.16 -21.79 -23.75
CA PRO A 420 -58.50 -20.39 -23.56
C PRO A 420 -59.70 -20.25 -22.62
N PRO A 421 -59.74 -19.21 -21.77
CA PRO A 421 -60.88 -18.98 -20.90
C PRO A 421 -62.16 -18.82 -21.74
N PRO A 422 -63.30 -19.35 -21.29
CA PRO A 422 -64.57 -19.18 -21.98
C PRO A 422 -64.91 -17.67 -22.07
N PRO A 423 -65.61 -17.25 -23.15
CA PRO A 423 -66.01 -15.85 -23.30
C PRO A 423 -66.86 -15.39 -22.10
N PRO A 424 -66.72 -14.13 -21.67
CA PRO A 424 -67.52 -13.60 -20.56
C PRO A 424 -69.03 -13.62 -20.91
N PRO A 425 -69.90 -13.84 -19.90
CA PRO A 425 -71.34 -13.99 -20.08
C PRO A 425 -72.04 -12.71 -20.54
#